data_AF-A0A2W6W4S5-F1
#
_entry.id   AF-A0A2W6W4S5-F1
#
_cell.length_a   1.000
_cell.length_b   1.000
_cell.length_c   1.000
_cell.angle_alpha   90.00
_cell.angle_beta   90.00
_cell.angle_gamma   90.00
#
_symmetry.space_group_name_H-M   'P 1'
#
loop_
_entity.id
_entity.type
_entity.pdbx_description
1 polymer ?
#
loop_
_entity_poly.entity_id
_entity_poly.type
_entity_poly.pdbx_seq_one_letter_code
_entity_poly.pdbx_strand_id
1 'polypeptide(L)'
;MIELFTMGSPSPRKVSIMLEEVGVPYVAHWVNVYAGEHLHTDFLNKNPNGRLPAMIDHAAPDAPLLIWESAAMLIYLAEKTGQLLPLEGPQRYEVLKWATFQATHAPYLGNAHWYRLFAPKPERYSIDRFTTEAGRIYALLDAELAGRPYIAGEDYSIADISFFPWIEYHAWQGQELSDYPNLSAWFQRVGSRSAVERGRRVPYSYTEFGDSPESEAFRSIVESRIGAPDWTPSSLTPHAEVSEPQSN
;
A
#
# COMPACT_ATOMS: atom_id res chain seq x y z
N MET A 1 18.71 2.33 16.23
CA MET A 1 18.74 1.58 14.96
C MET A 1 17.38 0.90 14.84
N ILE A 2 16.76 0.95 13.67
CA ILE A 2 15.43 0.35 13.45
C ILE A 2 15.58 -1.07 12.89
N GLU A 3 14.83 -2.02 13.40
CA GLU A 3 14.60 -3.32 12.75
C GLU A 3 13.22 -3.31 12.10
N LEU A 4 13.14 -3.63 10.80
CA LEU A 4 11.90 -3.71 10.04
C LEU A 4 11.67 -5.16 9.60
N PHE A 5 10.58 -5.78 10.06
CA PHE A 5 10.12 -7.09 9.60
C PHE A 5 9.11 -6.88 8.47
N THR A 6 9.45 -7.31 7.26
CA THR A 6 8.80 -6.87 6.02
C THR A 6 8.81 -7.95 4.93
N MET A 7 8.10 -7.67 3.84
CA MET A 7 8.08 -8.44 2.61
C MET A 7 7.68 -7.52 1.44
N GLY A 8 7.67 -8.03 0.21
CA GLY A 8 7.32 -7.25 -0.98
C GLY A 8 5.86 -6.80 -1.12
N SER A 9 5.00 -6.92 -0.12
CA SER A 9 3.57 -6.53 -0.24
C SER A 9 3.33 -5.02 0.00
N PRO A 10 2.15 -4.47 -0.38
CA PRO A 10 1.91 -3.02 -0.33
C PRO A 10 2.09 -2.40 1.07
N SER A 11 1.48 -2.98 2.12
CA SER A 11 1.51 -2.40 3.46
C SER A 11 2.93 -2.34 4.06
N PRO A 12 3.77 -3.39 3.96
CA PRO A 12 5.16 -3.32 4.38
C PRO A 12 6.01 -2.33 3.56
N ARG A 13 5.81 -2.23 2.24
CA ARG A 13 6.54 -1.28 1.37
C ARG A 13 6.34 0.18 1.76
N LYS A 14 5.20 0.55 2.35
CA LYS A 14 4.99 1.91 2.89
C LYS A 14 6.11 2.30 3.86
N VAL A 15 6.49 1.36 4.73
CA VAL A 15 7.43 1.62 5.82
C VAL A 15 8.86 1.68 5.31
N SER A 16 9.24 0.78 4.40
CA SER A 16 10.58 0.88 3.79
C SER A 16 10.74 2.17 3.00
N ILE A 17 9.74 2.59 2.23
CA ILE A 17 9.74 3.90 1.55
C ILE A 17 9.87 5.03 2.56
N MET A 18 9.09 5.01 3.64
CA MET A 18 9.18 6.03 4.69
C MET A 18 10.58 6.13 5.28
N LEU A 19 11.19 5.00 5.66
CA LEU A 19 12.54 4.96 6.24
C LEU A 19 13.59 5.51 5.28
N GLU A 20 13.46 5.22 3.98
CA GLU A 20 14.33 5.77 2.93
C GLU A 20 14.12 7.28 2.72
N GLU A 21 12.89 7.77 2.84
CA GLU A 21 12.56 9.20 2.70
C GLU A 21 13.09 10.01 3.87
N VAL A 22 12.92 9.54 5.11
CA VAL A 22 13.38 10.27 6.31
C VAL A 22 14.84 10.00 6.67
N GLY A 23 15.51 9.12 5.94
CA GLY A 23 16.95 8.84 6.10
C GLY A 23 17.32 8.15 7.42
N VAL A 24 16.40 7.40 8.02
CA VAL A 24 16.64 6.70 9.29
C VAL A 24 17.28 5.34 9.01
N PRO A 25 18.48 5.03 9.56
CA PRO A 25 19.11 3.74 9.35
C PRO A 25 18.29 2.58 9.94
N TYR A 26 18.09 1.54 9.12
CA TYR A 26 17.34 0.36 9.49
C TYR A 26 17.93 -0.94 8.92
N VAL A 27 17.60 -2.05 9.55
CA VAL A 27 17.84 -3.41 9.06
C VAL A 27 16.50 -4.01 8.68
N ALA A 28 16.38 -4.51 7.45
CA ALA A 28 15.18 -5.18 6.98
C ALA A 28 15.32 -6.70 7.10
N HIS A 29 14.33 -7.34 7.71
CA HIS A 29 14.21 -8.79 7.83
C HIS A 29 13.06 -9.25 6.94
N TRP A 30 13.39 -10.11 5.97
CA TRP A 30 12.36 -10.80 5.17
C TRP A 30 11.57 -11.75 6.06
N VAL A 31 10.24 -11.71 5.96
CA VAL A 31 9.34 -12.68 6.57
C VAL A 31 8.49 -13.32 5.48
N ASN A 32 8.71 -14.61 5.22
CA ASN A 32 8.03 -15.34 4.16
C ASN A 32 6.61 -15.73 4.59
N VAL A 33 5.62 -14.92 4.21
CA VAL A 33 4.20 -15.21 4.48
C VAL A 33 3.69 -16.44 3.72
N TYR A 34 4.27 -16.74 2.55
CA TYR A 34 3.88 -17.88 1.74
C TYR A 34 4.30 -19.21 2.38
N ALA A 35 5.41 -19.20 3.13
CA ALA A 35 5.86 -20.31 3.97
C ALA A 35 5.26 -20.30 5.39
N GLY A 36 4.38 -19.34 5.71
CA GLY A 36 3.73 -19.30 7.02
C GLY A 36 4.52 -18.66 8.16
N GLU A 37 5.69 -18.06 7.91
CA GLU A 37 6.60 -17.57 8.97
C GLU A 37 5.97 -16.50 9.89
N HIS A 38 5.10 -15.67 9.33
CA HIS A 38 4.27 -14.70 10.07
C HIS A 38 3.35 -15.30 11.16
N LEU A 39 3.16 -16.63 11.17
CA LEU A 39 2.37 -17.35 12.17
C LEU A 39 3.24 -18.09 13.20
N HIS A 40 4.56 -18.06 13.05
CA HIS A 40 5.47 -18.64 14.03
C HIS A 40 5.51 -17.79 15.30
N THR A 41 5.71 -18.43 16.46
CA THR A 41 5.75 -17.77 17.78
C THR A 41 6.72 -16.59 17.80
N ASP A 42 7.88 -16.71 17.16
CA ASP A 42 8.91 -15.65 17.12
C ASP A 42 8.43 -14.36 16.43
N PHE A 43 7.56 -14.48 15.42
CA PHE A 43 6.93 -13.34 14.76
C PHE A 43 5.67 -12.88 15.51
N LEU A 44 4.85 -13.80 16.03
CA LEU A 44 3.66 -13.45 16.80
C LEU A 44 4.00 -12.66 18.07
N ASN A 45 5.16 -12.88 18.66
CA ASN A 45 5.70 -12.05 19.75
C ASN A 45 5.97 -10.58 19.33
N LYS A 46 6.14 -10.31 18.03
CA LYS A 46 6.34 -8.97 17.46
C LYS A 46 5.03 -8.36 16.96
N ASN A 47 4.18 -9.17 16.33
CA ASN A 47 2.85 -8.77 15.93
C ASN A 47 1.84 -9.91 16.19
N PRO A 48 1.00 -9.81 17.23
CA PRO A 48 0.03 -10.86 17.56
C PRO A 48 -1.09 -11.01 16.51
N ASN A 49 -1.27 -10.02 15.62
CA ASN A 49 -2.17 -10.13 14.47
C ASN A 49 -1.62 -11.09 13.39
N GLY A 50 -0.34 -11.48 13.47
CA GLY A 50 0.32 -12.32 12.47
C GLY A 50 0.35 -11.65 11.09
N ARG A 51 0.43 -10.32 11.02
CA ARG A 51 0.49 -9.55 9.77
C ARG A 51 1.78 -8.74 9.68
N LEU A 52 2.19 -8.42 8.47
CA LEU A 52 3.32 -7.52 8.20
C LEU A 52 2.80 -6.12 7.85
N PRO A 53 3.57 -5.05 8.09
CA PRO A 53 4.90 -5.05 8.72
C PRO A 53 4.85 -5.06 10.25
N ALA A 54 6.01 -5.29 10.85
CA ALA A 54 6.31 -4.96 12.25
C ALA A 54 7.68 -4.28 12.33
N MET A 55 7.91 -3.45 13.35
CA MET A 55 9.17 -2.72 13.51
C MET A 55 9.55 -2.56 14.97
N ILE A 56 10.85 -2.57 15.25
CA ILE A 56 11.41 -2.26 16.56
C ILE A 56 12.33 -1.05 16.41
N ASP A 57 12.09 0.00 17.18
CA ASP A 57 13.02 1.12 17.31
C ASP A 57 13.80 1.02 18.63
N HIS A 58 15.06 0.60 18.52
CA HIS A 58 15.98 0.50 19.67
C HIS A 58 16.47 1.85 20.20
N ALA A 59 16.20 2.94 19.49
CA ALA A 59 16.58 4.31 19.87
C ALA A 59 15.35 5.15 20.24
N ALA A 60 14.24 4.53 20.63
CA ALA A 60 13.15 5.23 21.29
C ALA A 60 13.59 5.73 22.69
N PRO A 61 13.03 6.85 23.20
CA PRO A 61 13.56 7.54 24.38
C PRO A 61 13.66 6.71 25.66
N ASP A 62 12.65 5.88 25.94
CA ASP A 62 12.55 5.17 27.22
C ASP A 62 13.05 3.72 27.14
N ALA A 63 12.57 2.97 26.13
CA ALA A 63 12.91 1.57 25.89
C ALA A 63 12.67 1.23 24.41
N PRO A 64 13.22 0.12 23.89
CA PRO A 64 12.92 -0.33 22.54
C PRO A 64 11.42 -0.39 22.28
N LEU A 65 10.98 0.31 21.23
CA LEU A 65 9.56 0.45 20.92
C LEU A 65 9.18 -0.48 19.77
N LEU A 66 8.37 -1.50 20.07
CA LEU A 66 7.78 -2.40 19.10
C LEU A 66 6.45 -1.81 18.58
N ILE A 67 6.34 -1.65 17.26
CA ILE A 67 5.16 -1.09 16.60
C ILE A 67 4.77 -1.97 15.40
N TRP A 68 3.48 -2.24 15.28
CA TRP A 68 2.86 -2.81 14.08
C TRP A 68 1.69 -1.90 13.66
N GLU A 69 1.08 -2.21 12.51
CA GLU A 69 0.24 -1.32 11.70
C GLU A 69 1.02 -0.26 10.91
N SER A 70 1.07 -0.45 9.59
CA SER A 70 1.83 0.42 8.68
C SER A 70 1.48 1.91 8.83
N ALA A 71 0.21 2.28 9.03
CA ALA A 71 -0.19 3.68 9.20
C ALA A 71 0.33 4.30 10.51
N ALA A 72 0.27 3.54 11.61
CA ALA A 72 0.83 3.99 12.90
C ALA A 72 2.35 4.15 12.81
N MET A 73 3.02 3.25 12.10
CA MET A 73 4.47 3.33 11.87
C MET A 73 4.86 4.53 11.02
N LEU A 74 4.08 4.90 9.99
CA LEU A 74 4.30 6.13 9.22
C LEU A 74 4.19 7.38 10.11
N ILE A 75 3.15 7.46 10.93
CA ILE A 75 2.95 8.59 11.87
C ILE A 75 4.12 8.66 12.86
N TYR A 76 4.49 7.53 13.46
CA TYR A 76 5.62 7.47 14.41
C TYR A 76 6.92 7.98 13.80
N LEU A 77 7.28 7.50 12.59
CA LEU A 77 8.50 7.91 11.92
C LEU A 77 8.46 9.39 11.53
N ALA A 78 7.30 9.90 11.12
CA ALA A 78 7.12 11.30 10.78
C ALA A 78 7.30 12.20 12.01
N GLU A 79 6.73 11.82 13.16
CA GLU A 79 6.88 12.56 14.42
C GLU A 79 8.30 12.46 14.98
N LYS A 80 8.92 11.27 14.94
CA LYS A 80 10.31 11.07 15.39
C LYS A 80 11.29 11.96 14.64
N THR A 81 11.03 12.22 13.36
CA THR A 81 11.96 12.94 12.47
C THR A 81 11.54 14.37 12.16
N GLY A 82 10.29 14.75 12.45
CA GLY A 82 9.72 16.05 12.09
C GLY A 82 9.49 16.22 10.58
N GLN A 83 9.36 15.13 9.82
CA GLN A 83 9.27 15.13 8.36
C GLN A 83 7.96 14.48 7.88
N LEU A 84 7.44 14.93 6.73
CA LEU A 84 6.33 14.28 5.98
C LEU A 84 4.96 14.25 6.68
N LEU A 85 4.84 14.89 7.83
CA LEU A 85 3.58 15.17 8.53
C LEU A 85 3.74 16.48 9.32
N PRO A 86 2.93 17.53 9.06
CA PRO A 86 2.94 18.72 9.89
C PRO A 86 2.66 18.39 11.36
N LEU A 87 3.36 19.04 12.30
CA LEU A 87 3.21 18.78 13.74
C LEU A 87 1.85 19.28 14.27
N GLU A 88 1.32 20.33 13.69
CA GLU A 88 0.07 20.97 14.10
C GLU A 88 -0.64 21.67 12.94
N GLY A 89 -1.82 22.21 13.23
CA GLY A 89 -2.60 23.00 12.28
C GLY A 89 -3.45 22.17 11.30
N PRO A 90 -4.27 22.84 10.47
CA PRO A 90 -5.24 22.18 9.60
C PRO A 90 -4.61 21.18 8.63
N GLN A 91 -3.43 21.49 8.10
CA GLN A 91 -2.74 20.64 7.11
C GLN A 91 -2.37 19.27 7.68
N ARG A 92 -2.09 19.16 8.99
CA ARG A 92 -1.87 17.88 9.65
C ARG A 92 -3.09 16.97 9.51
N TYR A 93 -4.27 17.51 9.74
CA TYR A 93 -5.51 16.73 9.67
C TYR A 93 -5.87 16.36 8.23
N GLU A 94 -5.50 17.18 7.24
CA GLU A 94 -5.65 16.82 5.84
C GLU A 94 -4.80 15.60 5.47
N VAL A 95 -3.53 15.56 5.90
CA VAL A 95 -2.66 14.39 5.72
C VAL A 95 -3.19 13.17 6.48
N LEU A 96 -3.60 13.33 7.74
CA LEU A 96 -4.11 12.22 8.56
C LEU A 96 -5.44 11.68 8.03
N LYS A 97 -6.32 12.53 7.47
CA LYS A 97 -7.56 12.13 6.82
C LYS A 97 -7.26 11.13 5.70
N TRP A 98 -6.34 11.48 4.80
CA TRP A 98 -5.98 10.61 3.68
C TRP A 98 -5.23 9.35 4.11
N ALA A 99 -4.30 9.44 5.06
CA ALA A 99 -3.62 8.25 5.60
C ALA A 99 -4.60 7.29 6.30
N THR A 100 -5.59 7.83 7.04
CA THR A 100 -6.64 7.03 7.69
C THR A 100 -7.61 6.45 6.67
N PHE A 101 -8.00 7.22 5.66
CA PHE A 101 -8.82 6.74 4.56
C PHE A 101 -8.12 5.56 3.87
N GLN A 102 -6.83 5.71 3.55
CA GLN A 102 -6.03 4.64 2.97
C GLN A 102 -6.04 3.39 3.86
N ALA A 103 -5.77 3.53 5.16
CA ALA A 103 -5.73 2.39 6.09
C ALA A 103 -7.08 1.66 6.16
N THR A 104 -8.19 2.39 6.19
CA THR A 104 -9.55 1.83 6.27
C THR A 104 -10.05 1.25 4.95
N HIS A 105 -9.52 1.70 3.81
CA HIS A 105 -9.94 1.23 2.48
C HIS A 105 -8.97 0.25 1.81
N ALA A 106 -7.74 0.11 2.33
CA ALA A 106 -6.78 -0.91 1.89
C ALA A 106 -7.40 -2.32 1.80
N PRO A 107 -8.29 -2.75 2.73
CA PRO A 107 -8.95 -4.05 2.62
C PRO A 107 -9.77 -4.24 1.34
N TYR A 108 -10.35 -3.20 0.74
CA TYR A 108 -11.07 -3.34 -0.53
C TYR A 108 -10.13 -3.66 -1.69
N LEU A 109 -8.98 -2.97 -1.75
CA LEU A 109 -7.93 -3.25 -2.73
C LEU A 109 -7.30 -4.64 -2.50
N GLY A 110 -7.11 -5.04 -1.24
CA GLY A 110 -6.63 -6.37 -0.87
C GLY A 110 -7.63 -7.47 -1.25
N ASN A 111 -8.94 -7.22 -1.15
CA ASN A 111 -9.95 -8.14 -1.66
C ASN A 111 -9.93 -8.22 -3.19
N ALA A 112 -9.69 -7.12 -3.90
CA ALA A 112 -9.50 -7.15 -5.35
C ALA A 112 -8.30 -8.06 -5.71
N HIS A 113 -7.18 -7.93 -5.01
CA HIS A 113 -6.04 -8.87 -5.15
C HIS A 113 -6.46 -10.31 -4.88
N TRP A 114 -7.17 -10.57 -3.77
CA TRP A 114 -7.60 -11.91 -3.40
C TRP A 114 -8.47 -12.57 -4.47
N TYR A 115 -9.58 -11.95 -4.86
CA TYR A 115 -10.55 -12.57 -5.76
C TYR A 115 -10.06 -12.65 -7.20
N ARG A 116 -9.16 -11.76 -7.63
CA ARG A 116 -8.58 -11.79 -8.98
C ARG A 116 -7.36 -12.68 -9.10
N LEU A 117 -6.62 -12.91 -8.02
CA LEU A 117 -5.30 -13.57 -8.12
C LEU A 117 -5.11 -14.76 -7.19
N PHE A 118 -5.72 -14.79 -6.02
CA PHE A 118 -5.35 -15.77 -4.98
C PHE A 118 -6.47 -16.75 -4.61
N ALA A 119 -7.73 -16.44 -4.90
CA ALA A 119 -8.84 -17.35 -4.65
C ALA A 119 -8.61 -18.72 -5.33
N PRO A 120 -9.12 -19.84 -4.77
CA PRO A 120 -8.88 -21.17 -5.33
C PRO A 120 -9.57 -21.39 -6.69
N LYS A 121 -10.64 -20.63 -6.96
CA LYS A 121 -11.40 -20.62 -8.20
C LYS A 121 -11.94 -19.22 -8.46
N PRO A 122 -12.20 -18.85 -9.73
CA PRO A 122 -12.77 -17.55 -10.04
C PRO A 122 -14.18 -17.42 -9.44
N GLU A 123 -14.45 -16.27 -8.83
CA GLU A 123 -15.76 -15.93 -8.28
C GLU A 123 -16.23 -14.61 -8.88
N ARG A 124 -17.04 -14.71 -9.95
CA ARG A 124 -17.35 -13.57 -10.81
C ARG A 124 -17.96 -12.38 -10.06
N TYR A 125 -18.91 -12.63 -9.16
CA TYR A 125 -19.54 -11.57 -8.38
C TYR A 125 -18.51 -10.80 -7.52
N SER A 126 -17.63 -11.52 -6.83
CA SER A 126 -16.59 -10.92 -5.97
C SER A 126 -15.53 -10.19 -6.80
N ILE A 127 -15.11 -10.77 -7.93
CA ILE A 127 -14.22 -10.10 -8.89
C ILE A 127 -14.83 -8.77 -9.34
N ASP A 128 -16.06 -8.78 -9.83
CA ASP A 128 -16.75 -7.57 -10.32
C ASP A 128 -16.90 -6.53 -9.19
N ARG A 129 -17.36 -6.96 -8.00
CA ARG A 129 -17.57 -6.09 -6.84
C ARG A 129 -16.29 -5.36 -6.41
N PHE A 130 -15.20 -6.10 -6.17
CA PHE A 130 -13.98 -5.49 -5.63
C PHE A 130 -13.16 -4.78 -6.70
N THR A 131 -13.25 -5.18 -7.97
CA THR A 131 -12.67 -4.40 -9.08
C THR A 131 -13.39 -3.07 -9.25
N THR A 132 -14.73 -3.05 -9.14
CA THR A 132 -15.52 -1.82 -9.22
C THR A 132 -15.22 -0.88 -8.05
N GLU A 133 -15.11 -1.41 -6.83
CA GLU A 133 -14.75 -0.60 -5.65
C GLU A 133 -13.31 -0.06 -5.74
N ALA A 134 -12.36 -0.84 -6.28
CA ALA A 134 -11.03 -0.32 -6.58
C ALA A 134 -11.11 0.86 -7.56
N GLY A 135 -11.84 0.72 -8.66
CA GLY A 135 -12.05 1.81 -9.62
C GLY A 135 -12.69 3.07 -9.01
N ARG A 136 -13.60 2.91 -8.03
CA ARG A 136 -14.16 4.05 -7.27
C ARG A 136 -13.09 4.79 -6.46
N ILE A 137 -12.20 4.07 -5.80
CA ILE A 137 -11.08 4.66 -5.04
C ILE A 137 -10.12 5.38 -6.00
N TYR A 138 -9.83 4.79 -7.17
CA TYR A 138 -8.97 5.40 -8.18
C TYR A 138 -9.57 6.69 -8.74
N ALA A 139 -10.86 6.69 -9.07
CA ALA A 139 -11.57 7.89 -9.52
C ALA A 139 -11.59 9.00 -8.45
N LEU A 140 -11.75 8.64 -7.17
CA LEU A 140 -11.66 9.58 -6.06
C LEU A 140 -10.27 10.22 -5.96
N LEU A 141 -9.21 9.40 -6.04
CA LEU A 141 -7.84 9.90 -5.99
C LEU A 141 -7.51 10.78 -7.19
N ASP A 142 -7.96 10.40 -8.39
CA ASP A 142 -7.77 11.21 -9.60
C ASP A 142 -8.41 12.59 -9.47
N ALA A 143 -9.66 12.64 -8.96
CA ALA A 143 -10.37 13.88 -8.72
C ALA A 143 -9.69 14.74 -7.63
N GLU A 144 -9.18 14.15 -6.55
CA GLU A 144 -8.47 14.89 -5.51
C GLU A 144 -7.15 15.49 -6.03
N LEU A 145 -6.46 14.77 -6.91
CA LEU A 145 -5.21 15.19 -7.53
C LEU A 145 -5.40 16.21 -8.66
N ALA A 146 -6.63 16.54 -9.03
CA ALA A 146 -6.91 17.57 -10.02
C ALA A 146 -6.40 18.94 -9.53
N GLY A 147 -5.36 19.45 -10.19
CA GLY A 147 -4.73 20.72 -9.83
C GLY A 147 -3.84 20.68 -8.59
N ARG A 148 -3.48 19.49 -8.08
CA ARG A 148 -2.59 19.32 -6.92
C ARG A 148 -1.44 18.35 -7.23
N PRO A 149 -0.22 18.60 -6.74
CA PRO A 149 0.89 17.69 -6.96
C PRO A 149 0.84 16.42 -6.10
N TYR A 150 0.20 16.48 -4.91
CA TYR A 150 0.14 15.39 -3.93
C TYR A 150 -1.26 15.27 -3.31
N ILE A 151 -1.54 14.10 -2.72
CA ILE A 151 -2.88 13.71 -2.29
C ILE A 151 -3.44 14.68 -1.24
N ALA A 152 -2.60 15.14 -0.32
CA ALA A 152 -3.01 16.03 0.75
C ALA A 152 -2.77 17.53 0.43
N GLY A 153 -2.37 17.89 -0.80
CA GLY A 153 -2.09 19.28 -1.17
C GLY A 153 -0.78 19.47 -1.93
N GLU A 154 -0.06 20.54 -1.58
CA GLU A 154 1.16 20.97 -2.28
C GLU A 154 2.42 20.18 -1.88
N ASP A 155 2.43 19.62 -0.68
CA ASP A 155 3.60 18.94 -0.10
C ASP A 155 3.44 17.42 -0.09
N TYR A 156 4.52 16.71 -0.42
CA TYR A 156 4.61 15.25 -0.29
C TYR A 156 4.54 14.84 1.18
N SER A 157 3.74 13.82 1.48
CA SER A 157 3.47 13.42 2.87
C SER A 157 3.30 11.91 3.05
N ILE A 158 3.09 11.50 4.30
CA ILE A 158 2.70 10.12 4.61
C ILE A 158 1.39 9.68 3.92
N ALA A 159 0.53 10.62 3.50
CA ALA A 159 -0.65 10.28 2.70
C ALA A 159 -0.22 9.65 1.38
N ASP A 160 0.72 10.27 0.66
CA ASP A 160 1.23 9.76 -0.61
C ASP A 160 1.96 8.42 -0.45
N ILE A 161 2.81 8.30 0.58
CA ILE A 161 3.50 7.04 0.93
C ILE A 161 2.49 5.93 1.21
N SER A 162 1.37 6.25 1.85
CA SER A 162 0.35 5.24 2.19
C SER A 162 -0.34 4.68 0.95
N PHE A 163 -0.53 5.48 -0.10
CA PHE A 163 -1.20 5.03 -1.33
C PHE A 163 -0.24 4.44 -2.36
N PHE A 164 0.98 4.96 -2.50
CA PHE A 164 1.86 4.61 -3.61
C PHE A 164 2.08 3.10 -3.78
N PRO A 165 2.43 2.33 -2.73
CA PRO A 165 2.59 0.89 -2.88
C PRO A 165 1.31 0.16 -3.27
N TRP A 166 0.12 0.70 -3.00
CA TRP A 166 -1.13 0.08 -3.43
C TRP A 166 -1.45 0.37 -4.89
N ILE A 167 -1.13 1.58 -5.36
CA ILE A 167 -1.30 1.99 -6.76
C ILE A 167 -0.26 1.32 -7.67
N GLU A 168 0.93 0.98 -7.15
CA GLU A 168 1.93 0.16 -7.87
C GLU A 168 1.34 -1.19 -8.34
N TYR A 169 0.32 -1.71 -7.67
CA TYR A 169 -0.40 -2.94 -8.03
C TYR A 169 -1.73 -2.72 -8.74
N HIS A 170 -1.88 -1.62 -9.49
CA HIS A 170 -3.12 -1.31 -10.20
C HIS A 170 -3.60 -2.45 -11.12
N ALA A 171 -2.67 -3.12 -11.83
CA ALA A 171 -3.00 -4.24 -12.72
C ALA A 171 -3.61 -5.43 -11.96
N TRP A 172 -3.19 -5.66 -10.71
CA TRP A 172 -3.75 -6.70 -9.83
C TRP A 172 -5.14 -6.34 -9.32
N GLN A 173 -5.51 -5.07 -9.37
CA GLN A 173 -6.82 -4.53 -9.00
C GLN A 173 -7.73 -4.33 -10.22
N GLY A 174 -7.23 -4.65 -11.42
CA GLY A 174 -7.99 -4.56 -12.68
C GLY A 174 -8.16 -3.13 -13.17
N GLN A 175 -7.25 -2.25 -12.79
CA GLN A 175 -7.28 -0.83 -13.13
C GLN A 175 -6.17 -0.50 -14.12
N GLU A 176 -6.49 0.34 -15.10
CA GLU A 176 -5.52 0.92 -16.03
C GLU A 176 -5.25 2.38 -15.63
N LEU A 177 -4.00 2.72 -15.32
CA LEU A 177 -3.66 4.08 -14.90
C LEU A 177 -3.92 5.13 -16.00
N SER A 178 -3.99 4.72 -17.28
CA SER A 178 -4.35 5.61 -18.39
C SER A 178 -5.76 6.20 -18.27
N ASP A 179 -6.65 5.55 -17.51
CA ASP A 179 -8.03 6.00 -17.30
C ASP A 179 -8.11 7.12 -16.23
N TYR A 180 -7.00 7.36 -15.51
CA TYR A 180 -6.90 8.29 -14.38
C TYR A 180 -5.70 9.23 -14.59
N PRO A 181 -5.83 10.30 -15.41
CA PRO A 181 -4.69 11.10 -15.85
C PRO A 181 -3.96 11.82 -14.71
N ASN A 182 -4.67 12.33 -13.70
CA ASN A 182 -4.07 13.02 -12.56
C ASN A 182 -3.36 12.01 -11.63
N LEU A 183 -4.00 10.87 -11.38
CA LEU A 183 -3.41 9.77 -10.60
C LEU A 183 -2.18 9.19 -11.29
N SER A 184 -2.21 9.04 -12.61
CA SER A 184 -1.07 8.59 -13.42
C SER A 184 0.10 9.56 -13.32
N ALA A 185 -0.15 10.87 -13.44
CA ALA A 185 0.88 11.90 -13.27
C ALA A 185 1.47 11.90 -11.85
N TRP A 186 0.64 11.74 -10.83
CA TRP A 186 1.09 11.57 -9.44
C TRP A 186 1.92 10.30 -9.26
N PHE A 187 1.50 9.17 -9.83
CA PHE A 187 2.19 7.89 -9.72
C PHE A 187 3.60 7.98 -10.30
N GLN A 188 3.75 8.62 -11.47
CA GLN A 188 5.07 8.88 -12.06
C GLN A 188 5.91 9.83 -11.19
N ARG A 189 5.32 10.92 -10.69
CA ARG A 189 6.01 11.88 -9.82
C ARG A 189 6.55 11.21 -8.56
N VAL A 190 5.70 10.50 -7.82
CA VAL A 190 6.08 9.81 -6.59
C VAL A 190 7.05 8.66 -6.88
N GLY A 191 6.80 7.86 -7.92
CA GLY A 191 7.65 6.74 -8.30
C GLY A 191 9.06 7.14 -8.75
N SER A 192 9.23 8.37 -9.26
CA SER A 192 10.53 8.92 -9.66
C SER A 192 11.41 9.39 -8.50
N ARG A 193 10.89 9.41 -7.26
CA ARG A 193 11.65 9.80 -6.08
C ARG A 193 12.67 8.72 -5.74
N SER A 194 13.94 9.10 -5.57
CA SER A 194 15.02 8.12 -5.30
C SER A 194 14.78 7.29 -4.04
N ALA A 195 14.15 7.86 -3.00
CA ALA A 195 13.80 7.13 -1.79
C ALA A 195 12.67 6.11 -2.02
N VAL A 196 11.65 6.45 -2.81
CA VAL A 196 10.61 5.50 -3.24
C VAL A 196 11.21 4.36 -4.04
N GLU A 197 12.12 4.67 -4.97
CA GLU A 197 12.82 3.65 -5.75
C GLU A 197 13.69 2.71 -4.91
N ARG A 198 14.35 3.20 -3.86
CA ARG A 198 15.08 2.34 -2.93
C ARG A 198 14.12 1.54 -2.06
N GLY A 199 13.11 2.18 -1.48
CA GLY A 199 12.19 1.59 -0.53
C GLY A 199 11.31 0.50 -1.13
N ARG A 200 10.89 0.62 -2.40
CA ARG A 200 10.10 -0.43 -3.09
C ARG A 200 10.91 -1.69 -3.41
N ARG A 201 12.25 -1.61 -3.41
CA ARG A 201 13.16 -2.75 -3.56
C ARG A 201 13.47 -3.44 -2.24
N VAL A 202 12.87 -2.99 -1.14
CA VAL A 202 13.07 -3.55 0.20
C VAL A 202 11.93 -4.51 0.50
N PRO A 203 12.21 -5.65 1.15
CA PRO A 203 13.54 -6.16 1.50
C PRO A 203 14.37 -6.55 0.26
N TYR A 204 15.70 -6.41 0.33
CA TYR A 204 16.64 -6.56 -0.81
C TYR A 204 16.73 -7.95 -1.45
N SER A 205 15.84 -8.89 -1.12
CA SER A 205 15.79 -10.19 -1.77
C SER A 205 15.15 -10.07 -3.16
N TYR A 206 15.59 -10.92 -4.08
CA TYR A 206 15.56 -10.65 -5.52
C TYR A 206 14.18 -10.61 -6.20
N THR A 207 13.11 -10.93 -5.48
CA THR A 207 11.75 -10.83 -6.03
C THR A 207 10.75 -10.39 -4.98
N GLU A 208 9.68 -9.73 -5.43
CA GLU A 208 8.52 -9.36 -4.64
C GLU A 208 7.95 -10.52 -3.78
N PHE A 209 8.07 -11.75 -4.28
CA PHE A 209 7.55 -12.95 -3.66
C PHE A 209 8.58 -13.67 -2.77
N GLY A 210 9.87 -13.36 -2.91
CA GLY A 210 10.98 -14.16 -2.37
C GLY A 210 11.42 -15.27 -3.33
N ASP A 211 12.24 -16.20 -2.85
CA ASP A 211 12.91 -17.25 -3.63
C ASP A 211 12.58 -18.68 -3.17
N SER A 212 11.52 -18.87 -2.37
CA SER A 212 11.08 -20.20 -1.96
C SER A 212 10.24 -20.90 -3.04
N PRO A 213 10.09 -22.24 -2.99
CA PRO A 213 9.17 -22.96 -3.86
C PRO A 213 7.72 -22.44 -3.79
N GLU A 214 7.27 -22.04 -2.59
CA GLU A 214 5.97 -21.41 -2.37
C GLU A 214 5.90 -20.06 -3.09
N SER A 215 6.95 -19.23 -2.97
CA SER A 215 7.05 -17.95 -3.68
C SER A 215 6.95 -18.11 -5.20
N GLU A 216 7.62 -19.12 -5.77
CA GLU A 216 7.56 -19.43 -7.19
C GLU A 216 6.15 -19.85 -7.62
N ALA A 217 5.53 -20.74 -6.85
CA ALA A 217 4.16 -21.18 -7.11
C ALA A 217 3.17 -20.00 -7.08
N PHE A 218 3.30 -19.11 -6.10
CA PHE A 218 2.48 -17.90 -6.01
C PHE A 218 2.72 -16.95 -7.20
N ARG A 219 3.97 -16.73 -7.60
CA ARG A 219 4.29 -15.89 -8.77
C ARG A 219 3.66 -16.44 -10.04
N SER A 220 3.84 -17.72 -10.32
CA SER A 220 3.26 -18.38 -11.50
C SER A 220 1.74 -18.26 -11.53
N ILE A 221 1.08 -18.41 -10.37
CA ILE A 221 -0.37 -18.21 -10.23
C ILE A 221 -0.79 -16.78 -10.57
N VAL A 222 -0.08 -15.77 -10.05
CA VAL A 222 -0.39 -14.36 -10.32
C VAL A 222 -0.25 -14.07 -11.82
N GLU A 223 0.89 -14.44 -12.41
CA GLU A 223 1.19 -14.21 -13.82
C GLU A 223 0.17 -14.89 -14.75
N SER A 224 -0.29 -16.10 -14.42
CA SER A 224 -1.26 -16.81 -15.25
C SER A 224 -2.69 -16.24 -15.16
N ARG A 225 -2.99 -15.43 -14.14
CA ARG A 225 -4.35 -14.93 -13.86
C ARG A 225 -4.55 -13.49 -14.30
N ILE A 226 -3.50 -12.67 -14.33
CA ILE A 226 -3.59 -11.30 -14.84
C ILE A 226 -4.02 -11.34 -16.32
N GLY A 227 -5.16 -10.72 -16.62
CA GLY A 227 -5.74 -10.65 -17.97
C GLY A 227 -6.46 -11.92 -18.44
N ALA A 228 -6.50 -12.98 -17.63
CA ALA A 228 -7.26 -14.19 -17.97
C ALA A 228 -8.77 -13.92 -17.93
N PRO A 229 -9.58 -14.38 -18.92
CA PRO A 229 -11.01 -14.04 -19.02
C PRO A 229 -11.84 -14.34 -17.77
N ASP A 230 -11.58 -15.47 -17.12
CA ASP A 230 -12.32 -15.91 -15.93
C ASP A 230 -11.95 -15.12 -14.66
N TRP A 231 -10.79 -14.44 -14.67
CA TRP A 231 -10.23 -13.66 -13.56
C TRP A 231 -10.35 -12.14 -13.80
N THR A 232 -10.93 -11.76 -14.93
CA THR A 232 -11.16 -10.38 -15.37
C THR A 232 -12.65 -10.04 -15.17
N PRO A 233 -13.00 -8.80 -14.77
CA PRO A 233 -14.39 -8.41 -14.59
C PRO A 233 -15.23 -8.51 -15.88
N SER A 234 -16.55 -8.66 -15.73
CA SER A 234 -17.51 -8.79 -16.85
C SER A 234 -17.51 -7.64 -17.83
N SER A 235 -17.36 -6.47 -17.26
CA SER A 235 -17.42 -5.20 -17.93
C SER A 235 -16.82 -4.23 -16.91
N LEU A 236 -15.73 -3.57 -17.28
CA LEU A 236 -15.36 -2.33 -16.63
C LEU A 236 -16.42 -1.33 -17.06
N THR A 237 -17.59 -1.33 -16.41
CA THR A 237 -18.51 -0.21 -16.57
C THR A 237 -17.92 0.88 -15.70
N PRO A 238 -17.37 1.97 -16.27
CA PRO A 238 -17.05 3.14 -15.46
C PRO A 238 -18.37 3.58 -14.81
N HIS A 239 -18.28 3.97 -13.55
CA HIS A 239 -19.41 4.29 -12.68
C HIS A 239 -20.63 4.85 -13.41
N ALA A 240 -21.80 4.27 -13.08
CA ALA A 240 -23.07 4.94 -13.25
C ALA A 240 -22.94 6.38 -12.72
N GLU A 241 -23.38 7.32 -13.55
CA GLU A 241 -23.41 8.76 -13.30
C GLU A 241 -23.68 9.06 -11.82
N VAL A 242 -22.71 9.71 -11.16
CA VAL A 242 -23.00 10.41 -9.92
C VAL A 242 -23.96 11.53 -10.30
N SER A 243 -25.26 11.31 -10.09
CA SER A 243 -26.29 12.31 -10.32
C SER A 243 -25.94 13.56 -9.52
N GLU A 244 -25.84 14.69 -10.21
CA GLU A 244 -25.67 16.00 -9.59
C GLU A 244 -26.71 16.17 -8.47
N PRO A 245 -26.33 16.71 -7.30
CA PRO A 245 -27.31 17.08 -6.30
C PRO A 245 -28.22 18.13 -6.91
N GLN A 246 -29.49 17.78 -7.11
CA GLN A 246 -30.51 18.76 -7.49
C GLN A 246 -30.55 19.83 -6.40
N SER A 247 -30.11 21.03 -6.78
CA SER A 247 -30.27 22.24 -5.99
C SER A 247 -31.77 22.49 -5.75
N ASN A 248 -32.18 22.48 -4.49
CA ASN A 248 -33.44 23.07 -4.03
C ASN A 248 -33.11 24.22 -3.08
#